data_AF-G9E6Y2-F1
#
_entry.id   AF-G9E6Y2-F1
#
_cell.length_a   1.000
_cell.length_b   1.000
_cell.length_c   1.000
_cell.angle_alpha   90.00
_cell.angle_beta   90.00
_cell.angle_gamma   90.00
#
_symmetry.space_group_name_H-M   'P 1'
#
loop_
_entity.id
_entity.type
_entity.pdbx_description
1 polymer ?
#
loop_
_entity_poly.entity_id
_entity_poly.type
_entity_poly.pdbx_seq_one_letter_code
_entity_poly.pdbx_strand_id
1 'polypeptide(L)'
;VPGIYEIDTRALTKIIREKGTILGRIVYNQPSSNSYPLFPPIADPNKRNLVAEVSRVSIQKSMKTFNVNGSPRICVVDCGLKYNQIRCFLKRGARVDVVPWNHDLVKAEYDGLFLSNGPGDPDMCKVTVENISKVLRQKNKKPIFGICMGHQLLSIAAGSSSYKMEYVIFRYGNRGHNQ
;
A
#
# COMPACT_ATOMS: atom_id res chain seq x y z
N VAL A 1 -16.55 -9.47 8.39
CA VAL A 1 -15.90 -8.28 8.98
C VAL A 1 -16.80 -7.76 10.09
N PRO A 2 -16.31 -7.61 11.34
CA PRO A 2 -17.11 -7.06 12.43
C PRO A 2 -17.48 -5.59 12.19
N GLY A 3 -18.67 -5.18 12.62
CA GLY A 3 -19.13 -3.80 12.58
C GLY A 3 -19.98 -3.48 13.81
N ILE A 4 -19.88 -2.25 14.29
CA ILE A 4 -20.67 -1.71 15.40
C ILE A 4 -21.19 -0.33 15.00
N TYR A 5 -22.35 0.05 15.54
CA TYR A 5 -22.97 1.37 15.35
C TYR A 5 -23.30 1.97 16.73
N GLU A 6 -23.90 3.16 16.79
CA GLU A 6 -24.23 3.84 18.06
C GLU A 6 -23.03 4.17 18.96
N ILE A 7 -21.87 4.41 18.36
CA ILE A 7 -20.69 4.94 19.05
C ILE A 7 -20.45 6.41 18.69
N ASP A 8 -19.88 7.18 19.62
CA ASP A 8 -19.42 8.54 19.33
C ASP A 8 -18.14 8.52 18.48
N THR A 9 -18.33 8.42 17.17
CA THR A 9 -17.24 8.44 16.18
C THR A 9 -16.48 9.78 16.18
N ARG A 10 -17.09 10.89 16.63
CA ARG A 10 -16.43 12.19 16.74
C ARG A 10 -15.46 12.20 17.92
N ALA A 11 -15.86 11.66 19.07
CA ALA A 11 -14.96 11.48 20.22
C ALA A 11 -13.78 10.57 19.85
N LEU A 12 -14.04 9.44 19.19
CA LEU A 12 -12.99 8.54 18.69
C LEU A 12 -12.02 9.27 17.73
N THR A 13 -12.56 10.05 16.79
CA THR A 13 -11.74 10.85 15.86
C THR A 13 -10.84 11.83 16.59
N LYS A 14 -11.34 12.53 17.61
CA LYS A 14 -10.53 13.46 18.42
C LYS A 14 -9.40 12.72 19.15
N ILE A 15 -9.70 11.58 19.77
CA ILE A 15 -8.72 10.76 20.49
C ILE A 15 -7.58 10.33 19.55
N ILE A 16 -7.90 9.82 18.35
CA ILE A 16 -6.90 9.42 17.35
C ILE A 16 -6.10 10.64 16.86
N ARG A 17 -6.75 11.78 16.64
CA ARG A 17 -6.08 13.00 16.21
C ARG A 17 -5.06 13.51 17.23
N GLU A 18 -5.41 13.45 18.53
CA GLU A 18 -4.59 13.96 19.63
C GLU A 18 -3.47 12.97 20.02
N LYS A 19 -3.76 11.67 20.07
CA LYS A 19 -2.80 10.64 20.49
C LYS A 19 -2.03 9.99 19.33
N GLY A 20 -2.42 10.23 18.09
CA GLY A 20 -1.83 9.63 16.91
C GLY A 20 -2.34 8.23 16.60
N THR A 21 -1.47 7.32 16.16
CA THR A 21 -1.88 5.96 15.78
C THR A 21 -2.15 5.12 17.02
N ILE A 22 -3.40 4.68 17.20
CA ILE A 22 -3.83 3.87 18.35
C ILE A 22 -4.24 2.48 17.88
N LEU A 23 -3.80 1.44 18.58
CA LEU A 23 -4.28 0.07 18.38
C LEU A 23 -5.64 -0.10 19.06
N GLY A 24 -6.60 -0.67 18.34
CA GLY A 24 -7.96 -0.93 18.84
C GLY A 24 -8.45 -2.33 18.46
N ARG A 25 -9.42 -2.85 19.21
CA ARG A 25 -10.12 -4.12 18.93
C ARG A 25 -11.59 -4.00 19.28
N ILE A 26 -12.44 -4.65 18.50
CA ILE A 26 -13.87 -4.84 18.81
C ILE A 26 -13.99 -6.16 19.56
N VAL A 27 -14.62 -6.15 20.74
CA VAL A 27 -14.89 -7.34 21.55
C VAL A 27 -16.39 -7.54 21.64
N TYR A 28 -16.85 -8.79 21.48
CA TYR A 28 -18.29 -9.10 21.46
C TYR A 28 -18.91 -9.00 22.85
N ASN A 29 -18.26 -9.61 23.85
CA ASN A 29 -18.68 -9.53 25.24
C ASN A 29 -17.92 -8.43 25.96
N GLN A 30 -18.64 -7.70 26.83
CA GLN A 30 -18.00 -6.75 27.73
C GLN A 30 -17.05 -7.51 28.66
N PRO A 31 -15.75 -7.19 28.67
CA PRO A 31 -14.82 -7.84 29.56
C PRO A 31 -15.16 -7.53 31.03
N SER A 32 -14.95 -8.50 31.91
CA SER A 32 -15.03 -8.23 33.35
C SER A 32 -13.94 -7.22 33.75
N SER A 33 -14.17 -6.42 34.78
CA SER A 33 -13.21 -5.43 35.28
C SER A 33 -11.82 -6.03 35.54
N ASN A 34 -11.78 -7.31 35.95
CA ASN A 34 -10.55 -8.03 36.31
C ASN A 34 -9.80 -8.60 35.09
N SER A 35 -10.34 -8.45 33.87
CA SER A 35 -9.73 -8.99 32.64
C SER A 35 -8.88 -7.98 31.87
N TYR A 36 -8.61 -6.81 32.44
CA TYR A 36 -7.69 -5.82 31.87
C TYR A 36 -6.25 -5.99 32.42
N PRO A 37 -5.21 -5.92 31.58
CA PRO A 37 -5.28 -5.78 30.11
C PRO A 37 -5.76 -7.08 29.45
N LEU A 38 -6.59 -6.99 28.40
CA LEU A 38 -7.08 -8.22 27.75
C LEU A 38 -5.94 -8.91 27.00
N PHE A 39 -5.84 -10.22 27.20
CA PHE A 39 -4.87 -11.09 26.53
C PHE A 39 -5.49 -11.84 25.35
N PRO A 40 -4.75 -12.04 24.25
CA PRO A 40 -3.41 -11.51 23.99
C PRO A 40 -3.42 -9.99 23.73
N PRO A 41 -2.25 -9.31 23.85
CA PRO A 41 -2.10 -7.92 23.44
C PRO A 41 -2.48 -7.73 21.98
N ILE A 42 -2.91 -6.51 21.62
CA ILE A 42 -3.23 -6.19 20.23
C ILE A 42 -1.93 -6.19 19.41
N ALA A 43 -1.87 -7.04 18.39
CA ALA A 43 -0.73 -7.07 17.48
C ALA A 43 -0.74 -5.83 16.58
N ASP A 44 0.39 -5.14 16.46
CA ASP A 44 0.53 -4.03 15.52
C ASP A 44 0.68 -4.59 14.09
N PRO A 45 -0.29 -4.33 13.19
CA PRO A 45 -0.23 -4.82 11.83
C PRO A 45 0.95 -4.23 11.04
N ASN A 46 1.46 -3.06 11.42
CA ASN A 46 2.56 -2.39 10.69
C ASN A 46 3.91 -3.09 10.86
N LYS A 47 4.02 -4.03 11.81
CA LYS A 47 5.22 -4.89 11.96
C LYS A 47 5.32 -5.99 10.90
N ARG A 48 4.29 -6.14 10.07
CA ARG A 48 4.22 -7.15 8.99
C ARG A 48 4.29 -6.47 7.63
N ASN A 49 4.73 -7.20 6.62
CA ASN A 49 4.66 -6.73 5.24
C ASN A 49 3.23 -6.87 4.71
N LEU A 50 2.41 -5.85 4.97
CA LEU A 50 1.01 -5.83 4.54
C LEU A 50 0.86 -5.83 3.02
N VAL A 51 1.83 -5.26 2.30
CA VAL A 51 1.89 -5.32 0.82
C VAL A 51 1.94 -6.78 0.34
N ALA A 52 2.75 -7.62 0.98
CA ALA A 52 2.85 -9.04 0.63
C ALA A 52 1.55 -9.81 0.89
N GLU A 53 0.76 -9.41 1.89
CA GLU A 53 -0.53 -10.03 2.23
C GLU A 53 -1.62 -9.72 1.20
N VAL A 54 -1.65 -8.48 0.69
CA VAL A 54 -2.72 -8.02 -0.22
C VAL A 54 -2.37 -8.12 -1.70
N SER A 55 -1.08 -8.15 -2.03
CA SER A 55 -0.64 -8.28 -3.42
C SER A 55 -1.06 -9.63 -3.97
N ARG A 56 -1.49 -9.65 -5.24
CA ARG A 56 -2.01 -10.85 -5.94
C ARG A 56 -1.15 -12.11 -5.86
N VAL A 57 0.12 -11.99 -5.48
CA VAL A 57 1.03 -13.11 -5.20
C VAL A 57 0.47 -14.08 -4.17
N SER A 58 -0.36 -13.60 -3.23
CA SER A 58 -0.91 -14.45 -2.17
C SER A 58 -1.93 -15.48 -2.68
N ILE A 59 -2.49 -15.30 -3.89
CA ILE A 59 -3.58 -16.16 -4.41
C ILE A 59 -3.27 -16.75 -5.80
N GLN A 60 -2.53 -16.06 -6.67
CA GLN A 60 -2.18 -16.56 -8.01
C GLN A 60 -0.75 -16.15 -8.38
N LYS A 61 0.14 -17.13 -8.60
CA LYS A 61 1.56 -16.95 -8.95
C LYS A 61 1.81 -16.29 -10.32
N SER A 62 0.77 -15.94 -11.07
CA SER A 62 0.87 -15.45 -12.45
C SER A 62 0.63 -13.95 -12.57
N MET A 63 1.47 -13.30 -13.38
CA MET A 63 1.17 -12.01 -13.99
C MET A 63 -0.24 -12.04 -14.62
N LYS A 64 -1.01 -10.96 -14.47
CA LYS A 64 -2.33 -10.82 -15.12
C LYS A 64 -2.30 -9.67 -16.11
N THR A 65 -2.53 -9.98 -17.37
CA THR A 65 -2.64 -8.99 -18.45
C THR A 65 -4.09 -8.57 -18.68
N PHE A 66 -4.30 -7.27 -18.87
CA PHE A 66 -5.55 -6.66 -19.31
C PHE A 66 -5.32 -5.88 -20.60
N ASN A 67 -6.31 -5.90 -21.50
CA ASN A 67 -6.23 -5.28 -22.83
C ASN A 67 -4.97 -5.71 -23.60
N VAL A 68 -4.89 -6.99 -23.95
CA VAL A 68 -3.71 -7.65 -24.53
C VAL A 68 -3.18 -6.94 -25.78
N ASN A 69 -4.09 -6.38 -26.60
CA ASN A 69 -3.77 -5.66 -27.84
C ASN A 69 -3.61 -4.14 -27.62
N GLY A 70 -3.65 -3.68 -26.37
CA GLY A 70 -3.52 -2.29 -26.01
C GLY A 70 -2.11 -1.75 -26.14
N SER A 71 -2.01 -0.43 -26.19
CA SER A 71 -0.75 0.32 -26.21
C SER A 71 -0.96 1.68 -25.53
N PRO A 72 0.02 2.18 -24.76
CA PRO A 72 1.33 1.57 -24.44
C PRO A 72 1.21 0.36 -23.48
N ARG A 73 2.28 -0.43 -23.37
CA ARG A 73 2.40 -1.54 -22.40
C ARG A 73 2.85 -1.02 -21.04
N ILE A 74 1.98 -1.13 -20.04
CA ILE A 74 2.24 -0.65 -18.68
C ILE A 74 2.40 -1.85 -17.74
N CYS A 75 3.59 -1.98 -17.16
CA CYS A 75 3.84 -2.92 -16.06
C CYS A 75 3.34 -2.29 -14.75
N VAL A 76 2.40 -2.94 -14.06
CA VAL A 76 1.83 -2.48 -12.80
C VAL A 76 2.33 -3.37 -11.66
N VAL A 77 3.12 -2.81 -10.75
CA VAL A 77 3.51 -3.50 -9.51
C VAL A 77 2.37 -3.41 -8.51
N ASP A 78 1.78 -4.56 -8.17
CA ASP A 78 0.67 -4.65 -7.22
C ASP A 78 1.17 -4.60 -5.79
N CYS A 79 1.07 -3.43 -5.17
CA CYS A 79 1.32 -3.23 -3.74
C CYS A 79 0.02 -3.25 -2.90
N GLY A 80 -1.12 -3.70 -3.46
CA GLY A 80 -2.45 -3.51 -2.89
C GLY A 80 -3.31 -2.58 -3.74
N LEU A 81 -3.25 -2.76 -5.05
CA LEU A 81 -3.81 -1.84 -6.04
C LEU A 81 -5.32 -1.65 -5.90
N LYS A 82 -5.79 -0.41 -6.12
CA LYS A 82 -7.21 -0.12 -6.32
C LYS A 82 -7.56 -0.35 -7.80
N TYR A 83 -8.62 -1.12 -8.06
CA TYR A 83 -9.05 -1.45 -9.43
C TYR A 83 -9.30 -0.24 -10.33
N ASN A 84 -9.63 0.92 -9.76
CA ASN A 84 -9.84 2.13 -10.56
C ASN A 84 -8.56 2.59 -11.28
N GLN A 85 -7.37 2.30 -10.74
CA GLN A 85 -6.09 2.59 -11.40
C GLN A 85 -5.98 1.81 -12.72
N ILE A 86 -6.32 0.52 -12.71
CA ILE A 86 -6.39 -0.32 -13.92
C ILE A 86 -7.43 0.26 -14.89
N ARG A 87 -8.65 0.55 -14.43
CA ARG A 87 -9.71 1.12 -15.29
C ARG A 87 -9.27 2.41 -15.98
N CYS A 88 -8.55 3.29 -15.28
CA CYS A 88 -8.03 4.53 -15.85
C CYS A 88 -7.03 4.29 -16.99
N PHE A 89 -6.15 3.28 -16.86
CA PHE A 89 -5.22 2.91 -17.94
C PHE A 89 -5.94 2.26 -19.11
N LEU A 90 -6.84 1.31 -18.85
CA LEU A 90 -7.62 0.64 -19.90
C LEU A 90 -8.47 1.63 -20.70
N LYS A 91 -9.08 2.62 -20.04
CA LYS A 91 -9.83 3.70 -20.71
C LYS A 91 -8.97 4.54 -21.67
N ARG A 92 -7.66 4.56 -21.47
CA ARG A 92 -6.68 5.25 -22.34
C ARG A 92 -6.09 4.33 -23.42
N GLY A 93 -6.61 3.11 -23.57
CA GLY A 93 -6.14 2.15 -24.57
C GLY A 93 -4.89 1.37 -24.18
N ALA A 94 -4.33 1.58 -23.00
CA ALA A 94 -3.11 0.91 -22.56
C ALA A 94 -3.31 -0.60 -22.33
N ARG A 95 -2.29 -1.39 -22.63
CA ARG A 95 -2.15 -2.76 -22.13
C ARG A 95 -1.61 -2.70 -20.71
N VAL A 96 -2.20 -3.46 -19.80
CA VAL A 96 -1.80 -3.43 -18.38
C VAL A 96 -1.39 -4.83 -17.93
N ASP A 97 -0.11 -5.00 -17.63
CA ASP A 97 0.45 -6.25 -17.09
C ASP A 97 0.64 -6.07 -15.57
N VAL A 98 -0.25 -6.66 -14.78
CA VAL A 98 -0.18 -6.60 -13.32
C VAL A 98 0.74 -7.70 -12.80
N VAL A 99 1.78 -7.32 -12.08
CA VAL A 99 2.81 -8.19 -11.53
C VAL A 99 2.85 -8.11 -9.99
N PRO A 100 3.31 -9.18 -9.31
CA PRO A 100 3.43 -9.19 -7.86
C PRO A 100 4.41 -8.14 -7.31
N TRP A 101 4.27 -7.75 -6.04
CA TRP A 101 5.13 -6.73 -5.39
C TRP A 101 6.63 -7.03 -5.45
N ASN A 102 7.00 -8.31 -5.51
CA ASN A 102 8.38 -8.80 -5.55
C ASN A 102 8.86 -9.19 -6.96
N HIS A 103 8.12 -8.83 -8.02
CA HIS A 103 8.49 -9.15 -9.40
C HIS A 103 9.83 -8.54 -9.82
N ASP A 104 10.61 -9.28 -10.60
CA ASP A 104 11.88 -8.79 -11.16
C ASP A 104 11.61 -7.83 -12.33
N LEU A 105 11.68 -6.53 -12.05
CA LEU A 105 11.36 -5.47 -13.00
C LEU A 105 12.43 -5.24 -14.06
N VAL A 106 13.65 -5.76 -13.85
CA VAL A 106 14.78 -5.58 -14.79
C VAL A 106 14.57 -6.42 -16.05
N LYS A 107 13.94 -7.59 -15.90
CA LYS A 107 13.67 -8.54 -16.98
C LYS A 107 12.31 -8.33 -17.64
N ALA A 108 11.47 -7.49 -17.06
CA ALA A 108 10.13 -7.24 -17.58
C ALA A 108 10.19 -6.27 -18.77
N GLU A 109 9.41 -6.57 -19.80
CA GLU A 109 9.23 -5.70 -20.96
C GLU A 109 8.03 -4.78 -20.76
N TYR A 110 8.23 -3.48 -20.89
CA TYR A 110 7.17 -2.48 -20.80
C TYR A 110 7.62 -1.13 -21.40
N ASP A 111 6.63 -0.32 -21.74
CA ASP A 111 6.81 1.07 -22.18
C ASP A 111 6.76 2.04 -20.99
N GLY A 112 6.06 1.67 -19.91
CA GLY A 112 6.00 2.43 -18.67
C GLY A 112 5.82 1.52 -17.45
N LEU A 113 6.34 1.98 -16.31
CA LEU A 113 6.23 1.31 -15.03
C LEU A 113 5.27 2.09 -14.11
N PHE A 114 4.30 1.39 -13.54
CA PHE A 114 3.37 1.95 -12.58
C PHE A 114 3.48 1.24 -11.24
N LEU A 115 3.60 2.02 -10.16
CA LEU A 115 3.68 1.54 -8.78
C LEU A 115 2.37 1.89 -8.07
N SER A 116 1.59 0.88 -7.69
CA SER A 116 0.24 1.09 -7.15
C SER A 116 0.23 1.68 -5.74
N ASN A 117 -0.98 2.01 -5.27
CA ASN A 117 -1.19 2.25 -3.84
C ASN A 117 -0.99 0.94 -3.05
N GLY A 118 -0.95 1.05 -1.72
CA GLY A 118 -0.77 -0.10 -0.84
C GLY A 118 -0.93 0.24 0.64
N PRO A 119 -1.10 -0.79 1.50
CA PRO A 119 -1.15 -0.64 2.94
C PRO A 119 0.24 -0.73 3.59
N GLY A 120 0.33 -0.30 4.85
CA GLY A 120 1.48 -0.56 5.71
C GLY A 120 2.63 0.41 5.53
N ASP A 121 3.78 -0.02 6.03
CA ASP A 121 5.02 0.76 6.06
C ASP A 121 5.90 0.43 4.84
N PRO A 122 6.35 1.42 4.04
CA PRO A 122 7.24 1.19 2.92
C PRO A 122 8.60 0.56 3.32
N ASP A 123 9.05 0.72 4.57
CA ASP A 123 10.30 0.11 5.06
C ASP A 123 10.22 -1.43 5.11
N MET A 124 9.00 -1.98 5.15
CA MET A 124 8.75 -3.42 5.06
C MET A 124 8.88 -3.97 3.63
N CYS A 125 9.02 -3.10 2.62
CA CYS A 125 8.98 -3.45 1.19
C CYS A 125 10.37 -3.43 0.53
N LYS A 126 11.42 -3.87 1.24
CA LYS A 126 12.82 -3.81 0.79
C LYS A 126 13.06 -4.42 -0.60
N VAL A 127 12.48 -5.59 -0.87
CA VAL A 127 12.62 -6.27 -2.18
C VAL A 127 12.06 -5.41 -3.33
N THR A 128 10.91 -4.78 -3.13
CA THR A 128 10.31 -3.88 -4.13
C THR A 128 11.19 -2.66 -4.34
N VAL A 129 11.68 -2.04 -3.26
CA VAL A 129 12.60 -0.89 -3.32
C VAL A 129 13.86 -1.27 -4.11
N GLU A 130 14.47 -2.41 -3.82
CA GLU A 130 15.66 -2.89 -4.53
C GLU A 130 15.41 -3.09 -6.03
N ASN A 131 14.26 -3.68 -6.39
CA ASN A 131 13.89 -3.86 -7.80
C ASN A 131 13.66 -2.52 -8.50
N ILE A 132 13.02 -1.54 -7.85
CA ILE A 132 12.85 -0.19 -8.39
C ILE A 132 14.21 0.50 -8.54
N SER A 133 15.09 0.40 -7.53
CA SER A 133 16.44 0.98 -7.60
C SER A 133 17.27 0.38 -8.73
N LYS A 134 17.12 -0.92 -9.04
CA LYS A 134 17.77 -1.54 -10.21
C LYS A 134 17.26 -0.92 -11.51
N VAL A 135 15.95 -0.68 -11.65
CA VAL A 135 15.34 0.00 -12.81
C VAL A 135 15.87 1.43 -12.94
N LEU A 136 15.94 2.19 -11.84
CA LEU A 136 16.44 3.57 -11.85
C LEU A 136 17.89 3.70 -12.33
N ARG A 137 18.70 2.65 -12.15
CA ARG A 137 20.10 2.58 -12.60
C ARG A 137 20.27 2.15 -14.06
N GLN A 138 19.22 1.69 -14.73
CA GLN A 138 19.31 1.31 -16.15
C GLN A 138 19.55 2.53 -17.04
N LYS A 139 20.32 2.33 -18.12
CA LYS A 139 20.61 3.39 -19.11
C LYS A 139 19.35 3.81 -19.88
N ASN A 140 18.53 2.84 -20.27
CA ASN A 140 17.29 3.08 -21.00
C ASN A 140 16.15 3.36 -20.02
N LYS A 141 15.94 4.64 -19.68
CA LYS A 141 14.93 5.05 -18.71
C LYS A 141 13.54 5.02 -19.35
N LYS A 142 12.65 4.21 -18.78
CA LYS A 142 11.21 4.24 -19.06
C LYS A 142 10.51 5.18 -18.07
N PRO A 143 9.38 5.81 -18.45
CA PRO A 143 8.56 6.58 -17.51
C PRO A 143 8.10 5.72 -16.32
N ILE A 144 8.24 6.27 -15.11
CA ILE A 144 7.78 5.63 -13.87
C ILE A 144 6.76 6.54 -13.20
N PHE A 145 5.61 5.97 -12.82
CA PHE A 145 4.55 6.69 -12.12
C PHE A 145 4.15 5.93 -10.85
N GLY A 146 4.25 6.58 -9.69
CA GLY A 146 3.90 6.00 -8.39
C GLY A 146 2.76 6.74 -7.70
N ILE A 147 1.80 5.99 -7.12
CA ILE A 147 0.68 6.55 -6.35
C ILE A 147 0.74 6.05 -4.90
N CYS A 148 0.64 6.96 -3.92
CA CYS A 148 0.58 6.62 -2.49
C CYS A 148 1.80 5.77 -2.09
N MET A 149 1.62 4.49 -1.75
CA MET A 149 2.73 3.55 -1.51
C MET A 149 3.75 3.57 -2.65
N GLY A 150 3.31 3.55 -3.90
CA GLY A 150 4.21 3.61 -5.06
C GLY A 150 5.04 4.90 -5.14
N HIS A 151 4.52 6.03 -4.66
CA HIS A 151 5.30 7.27 -4.55
C HIS A 151 6.39 7.12 -3.48
N GLN A 152 6.04 6.60 -2.30
CA GLN A 152 6.98 6.39 -1.20
C GLN A 152 8.11 5.43 -1.60
N LEU A 153 7.77 4.28 -2.20
CA LEU A 153 8.75 3.29 -2.65
C LEU A 153 9.69 3.85 -3.72
N LEU A 154 9.18 4.68 -4.64
CA LEU A 154 10.00 5.34 -5.65
C LEU A 154 10.96 6.35 -5.02
N SER A 155 10.49 7.16 -4.07
CA SER A 155 11.31 8.13 -3.34
C SER A 155 12.43 7.43 -2.54
N ILE A 156 12.12 6.34 -1.85
CA ILE A 156 13.10 5.55 -1.10
C ILE A 156 14.12 4.91 -2.06
N ALA A 157 13.65 4.34 -3.17
CA ALA A 157 14.52 3.76 -4.19
C ALA A 157 15.47 4.79 -4.83
N ALA A 158 15.10 6.07 -4.82
CA ALA A 158 15.91 7.20 -5.26
C ALA A 158 16.83 7.78 -4.16
N GLY A 159 16.79 7.25 -2.94
CA GLY A 159 17.67 7.64 -1.83
C GLY A 159 17.02 8.53 -0.76
N SER A 160 15.71 8.76 -0.80
CA SER A 160 14.98 9.46 0.27
C SER A 160 14.68 8.52 1.45
N SER A 161 14.27 9.09 2.58
CA SER A 161 13.74 8.34 3.73
C SER A 161 12.25 8.58 3.91
N SER A 162 11.56 7.59 4.52
CA SER A 162 10.20 7.73 5.02
C SER A 162 10.19 7.88 6.54
N TYR A 163 9.11 8.47 7.05
CA TYR A 163 8.82 8.48 8.48
C TYR A 163 7.33 8.31 8.69
N LYS A 164 6.95 7.76 9.85
CA LYS A 164 5.55 7.68 10.25
C LYS A 164 5.05 9.06 10.67
N MET A 165 3.87 9.47 10.20
CA MET A 165 3.33 10.82 10.50
C MET A 165 3.10 11.10 12.00
N GLU A 166 3.19 10.09 12.86
CA GLU A 166 3.22 10.25 14.32
C GLU A 166 4.35 11.20 14.80
N TYR A 167 5.42 11.33 14.01
CA TYR A 167 6.60 12.16 14.31
C TYR A 167 6.52 13.60 13.79
N VAL A 168 5.36 14.07 13.30
CA VAL A 168 5.16 15.46 12.81
C VAL A 168 4.03 16.16 13.56
N ILE A 169 3.91 17.49 13.36
CA ILE A 169 2.88 18.34 13.96
C ILE A 169 1.47 17.74 13.79
N PHE A 170 1.20 17.09 12.65
CA PHE A 170 -0.01 16.31 12.41
C PHE A 170 0.24 14.83 12.65
N ARG A 171 -0.06 14.34 13.86
CA ARG A 171 0.24 12.97 14.33
C ARG A 171 -0.64 11.87 13.74
N TYR A 172 -1.44 12.18 12.71
CA TYR A 172 -2.39 11.28 12.08
C TYR A 172 -2.24 11.29 10.57
N GLY A 173 -2.63 10.20 9.91
CA GLY A 173 -2.52 10.07 8.46
C GLY A 173 -3.55 10.91 7.70
N ASN A 174 -3.18 11.41 6.52
CA ASN A 174 -4.07 12.11 5.59
C ASN A 174 -5.12 11.15 5.00
N ARG A 175 -6.35 11.21 5.54
CA ARG A 175 -7.45 10.32 5.18
C ARG A 175 -8.74 11.13 5.00
N GLY A 176 -9.04 11.49 3.75
CA GLY A 176 -10.26 12.21 3.39
C GLY A 176 -10.35 12.39 1.88
N HIS A 177 -11.50 12.84 1.38
CA HIS A 177 -11.70 13.19 -0.03
C HIS A 177 -11.54 14.69 -0.30
N ASN A 178 -11.29 15.49 0.75
CA ASN A 178 -11.17 16.94 0.76
C ASN A 178 -9.78 17.38 1.26
N GLN A 179 -8.74 16.65 0.81
CA GLN A 179 -7.34 16.95 1.11
C GLN A 179 -6.84 18.11 0.26
#